data_AF-A0A915N3N8-F1
#
_entry.id   AF-A0A915N3N8-F1
#
_cell.length_a   1.000
_cell.length_b   1.000
_cell.length_c   1.000
_cell.angle_alpha   90.00
_cell.angle_beta   90.00
_cell.angle_gamma   90.00
#
_symmetry.space_group_name_H-M   'P 1'
#
loop_
_entity.id
_entity.type
_entity.pdbx_description
1 polymer ?
#
loop_
_entity_poly.entity_id
_entity_poly.type
_entity_poly.pdbx_seq_one_letter_code
_entity_poly.pdbx_strand_id
1 'polypeptide(L)'
;MFKFLILTCLIIKTHSWTWEDYPSPRGQNYSECGVTNPTWVCDPDGMLTDQQREEIVHMVEDFKEKTKRPNSNVPCMREGLRLVVALAKNKIGREDGWNGTTVCF
;
A
#
# COMPACT_ATOMS: atom_id res chain seq x y z
N MET A 1 -12.49 -32.66 43.61
CA MET A 1 -11.31 -31.86 43.19
C MET A 1 -11.48 -31.52 41.71
N PHE A 2 -12.10 -30.39 41.39
CA PHE A 2 -12.32 -29.96 40.00
C PHE A 2 -11.08 -29.18 39.53
N LYS A 3 -10.35 -29.75 38.56
CA LYS A 3 -9.25 -29.09 37.85
C LYS A 3 -9.83 -27.95 37.03
N PHE A 4 -9.46 -26.72 37.35
CA PHE A 4 -9.70 -25.55 36.53
C PHE A 4 -8.97 -25.72 35.19
N LEU A 5 -9.71 -25.91 34.10
CA LEU A 5 -9.22 -25.67 32.75
C LEU A 5 -9.01 -24.16 32.61
N ILE A 6 -7.75 -23.72 32.61
CA ILE A 6 -7.40 -22.35 32.22
C ILE A 6 -7.58 -22.27 30.70
N LEU A 7 -8.75 -21.81 30.27
CA LEU A 7 -9.02 -21.42 28.91
C LEU A 7 -8.30 -20.09 28.65
N THR A 8 -7.02 -20.16 28.25
CA THR A 8 -6.32 -18.99 27.72
C THR A 8 -7.02 -18.55 26.44
N CYS A 9 -7.84 -17.50 26.57
CA CYS A 9 -8.45 -16.81 25.46
C CYS A 9 -7.32 -16.18 24.61
N LEU A 10 -6.94 -16.83 23.52
CA LEU A 10 -6.12 -16.23 22.47
C LEU A 10 -6.94 -15.10 21.87
N ILE A 11 -6.74 -13.89 22.38
CA ILE A 11 -7.25 -12.67 21.74
C ILE A 11 -6.47 -12.54 20.43
N ILE A 12 -7.02 -13.10 19.34
CA ILE A 12 -6.55 -12.82 17.99
C ILE A 12 -6.89 -11.35 17.76
N LYS A 13 -5.92 -10.45 17.99
CA LYS A 13 -6.06 -9.07 17.57
C LYS A 13 -6.08 -9.09 16.05
N THR A 14 -7.26 -8.94 15.47
CA THR A 14 -7.40 -8.59 14.06
C THR A 14 -6.85 -7.17 13.92
N HIS A 15 -5.60 -7.04 13.49
CA HIS A 15 -5.03 -5.74 13.18
C HIS A 15 -5.80 -5.15 12.00
N SER A 16 -6.20 -3.90 12.15
CA SER A 16 -6.88 -3.12 11.12
C SER A 16 -6.14 -1.80 11.01
N TRP A 17 -5.70 -1.48 9.80
CA TRP A 17 -5.02 -0.24 9.51
C TRP A 17 -5.98 0.95 9.56
N THR A 18 -5.54 2.07 10.13
CA THR A 18 -6.07 3.40 9.90
C THR A 18 -5.25 4.10 8.82
N TRP A 19 -5.69 5.27 8.36
CA TRP A 19 -4.90 6.05 7.41
C TRP A 19 -3.63 6.63 8.08
N GLU A 20 -3.63 6.82 9.40
CA GLU A 20 -2.47 7.34 10.14
C GLU A 20 -1.36 6.30 10.32
N ASP A 21 -1.72 5.02 10.44
CA ASP A 21 -0.78 3.94 10.79
C ASP A 21 -0.46 2.99 9.62
N TYR A 22 -1.09 3.17 8.45
CA TYR A 22 -0.76 2.39 7.26
C TYR A 22 0.67 2.70 6.77
N PRO A 23 1.53 1.68 6.56
CA PRO A 23 2.92 1.91 6.22
C PRO A 23 3.08 2.54 4.83
N SER A 24 4.09 3.41 4.71
CA SER A 24 4.42 4.05 3.44
C SER A 24 5.45 3.22 2.66
N PRO A 25 5.18 2.83 1.40
CA PRO A 25 6.13 2.06 0.58
C PRO A 25 7.35 2.87 0.14
N ARG A 26 7.39 4.17 0.48
CA ARG A 26 8.52 5.09 0.24
C ARG A 26 9.02 5.76 1.53
N GLY A 27 8.47 5.39 2.67
CA GLY A 27 8.89 5.90 3.97
C GLY A 27 10.17 5.24 4.47
N GLN A 28 10.63 5.64 5.66
CA GLN A 28 11.82 5.05 6.30
C GLN A 28 11.65 3.55 6.58
N ASN A 29 10.42 3.09 6.82
CA ASN A 29 10.10 1.70 7.13
C ASN A 29 9.38 0.99 5.97
N TYR A 30 9.79 1.24 4.72
CA TYR A 30 9.14 0.61 3.55
C TYR A 30 9.11 -0.92 3.62
N SER A 31 9.99 -1.56 4.39
CA SER A 31 9.98 -3.02 4.61
C SER A 31 8.69 -3.52 5.28
N GLU A 32 7.98 -2.68 6.04
CA GLU A 32 6.67 -3.02 6.62
C GLU A 32 5.62 -3.28 5.53
N CYS A 33 5.81 -2.75 4.32
CA CYS A 33 4.97 -3.02 3.15
C CYS A 33 5.26 -4.37 2.46
N GLY A 34 6.14 -5.21 3.03
CA GLY A 34 6.55 -6.48 2.45
C GLY A 34 7.45 -6.35 1.21
N VAL A 35 8.18 -5.25 1.08
CA VAL A 35 9.07 -4.95 -0.06
C VAL A 35 10.51 -4.78 0.39
N THR A 36 11.46 -5.16 -0.46
CA THR A 36 12.90 -5.06 -0.16
C THR A 36 13.52 -3.71 -0.52
N ASN A 37 12.83 -2.92 -1.34
CA ASN A 37 13.26 -1.59 -1.79
C ASN A 37 12.05 -0.64 -1.85
N PRO A 38 12.26 0.69 -1.74
CA PRO A 38 11.19 1.67 -1.91
C PRO A 38 10.45 1.53 -3.25
N THR A 39 9.13 1.50 -3.21
CA THR A 39 8.26 1.32 -4.40
C THR A 39 6.94 2.08 -4.24
N TRP A 40 5.96 1.83 -5.10
CA TRP A 40 4.61 2.40 -5.05
C TRP A 40 3.53 1.36 -4.68
N VAL A 41 3.96 0.17 -4.28
CA VAL A 41 3.08 -0.94 -3.87
C VAL A 41 3.31 -1.23 -2.40
N CYS A 42 2.24 -1.27 -1.62
CA CYS A 42 2.26 -1.67 -0.22
C CYS A 42 1.23 -2.77 0.05
N ASP A 43 1.69 -3.88 0.61
CA ASP A 43 0.84 -4.98 1.08
C ASP A 43 1.43 -5.51 2.40
N PRO A 44 1.17 -4.82 3.52
CA PRO A 44 1.73 -5.17 4.82
C PRO A 44 1.06 -6.41 5.43
N ASP A 45 -0.12 -6.81 4.95
CA ASP A 45 -0.85 -7.99 5.40
C ASP A 45 -0.44 -9.27 4.66
N GLY A 46 0.48 -9.18 3.68
CA GLY A 46 0.99 -10.33 2.93
C GLY A 46 -0.10 -11.02 2.09
N MET A 47 -1.04 -10.25 1.53
CA MET A 47 -2.07 -10.75 0.63
C MET A 47 -1.51 -11.27 -0.70
N LEU A 48 -0.34 -10.77 -1.09
CA LEU A 48 0.39 -11.15 -2.29
C LEU A 48 1.60 -12.02 -1.94
N THR A 49 1.88 -13.01 -2.78
CA THR A 49 3.20 -13.65 -2.81
C THR A 49 4.26 -12.65 -3.27
N ASP A 50 5.54 -12.94 -2.98
CA ASP A 50 6.66 -12.09 -3.43
C ASP A 50 6.67 -11.91 -4.95
N GLN A 51 6.39 -12.99 -5.70
CA GLN A 51 6.30 -12.93 -7.16
C GLN A 51 5.15 -12.01 -7.64
N GLN A 52 3.94 -12.17 -7.07
CA GLN A 52 2.80 -11.32 -7.44
C GLN A 52 3.07 -9.84 -7.13
N ARG A 53 3.74 -9.58 -6.01
CA ARG A 53 4.15 -8.24 -5.60
C ARG A 53 5.14 -7.63 -6.59
N GLU A 54 6.15 -8.40 -6.99
CA GLU A 54 7.14 -7.98 -8.00
C GLU A 54 6.48 -7.70 -9.36
N GLU A 55 5.56 -8.55 -9.81
CA GLU A 55 4.76 -8.34 -11.01
C GLU A 55 3.96 -7.03 -10.96
N ILE A 56 3.30 -6.73 -9.83
CA ILE A 56 2.56 -5.47 -9.66
C ILE A 56 3.49 -4.26 -9.63
N VAL A 57 4.66 -4.36 -8.98
CA VAL A 57 5.67 -3.30 -9.00
C VAL A 57 6.10 -3.00 -10.43
N HIS A 58 6.38 -4.02 -11.24
CA HIS A 58 6.69 -3.85 -12.66
C HIS A 58 5.55 -3.20 -13.42
N MET A 59 4.30 -3.64 -13.22
CA MET A 59 3.14 -3.04 -13.89
C MET A 59 2.95 -1.56 -13.55
N VAL A 60 3.21 -1.16 -12.31
CA VAL A 60 3.12 0.24 -11.88
C VAL A 60 4.20 1.11 -12.53
N GLU A 61 5.45 0.64 -12.61
CA GLU A 61 6.51 1.37 -13.31
C GLU A 61 6.26 1.42 -14.83
N ASP A 62 5.80 0.33 -15.43
CA ASP A 62 5.39 0.26 -16.82
C ASP A 62 4.28 1.28 -17.14
N PHE A 63 3.29 1.41 -16.24
CA PHE A 63 2.20 2.37 -16.38
C PHE A 63 2.72 3.81 -16.40
N LYS A 64 3.68 4.13 -15.52
CA LYS A 64 4.32 5.46 -15.49
C LYS A 64 5.00 5.76 -16.82
N GLU A 65 5.81 4.84 -17.33
CA GLU A 65 6.52 5.07 -18.60
C GLU A 65 5.55 5.16 -19.80
N LYS A 66 4.49 4.33 -19.83
CA LYS A 66 3.46 4.36 -20.89
C LYS A 66 2.62 5.64 -20.88
N THR A 67 2.45 6.27 -19.72
CA THR A 67 1.68 7.52 -19.59
C THR A 67 2.53 8.77 -19.74
N LYS A 68 3.85 8.61 -19.89
CA LYS A 68 4.80 9.70 -20.12
C LYS A 68 4.53 10.40 -21.44
N ARG A 69 4.45 11.73 -21.39
CA ARG A 69 4.25 12.64 -22.52
C ARG A 69 5.30 13.76 -22.43
N PRO A 70 6.53 13.53 -22.94
CA PRO A 70 7.65 14.46 -22.76
C PRO A 70 7.37 15.89 -23.22
N ASN A 71 6.57 16.06 -24.27
CA ASN A 71 6.19 17.36 -24.83
C ASN A 71 4.93 17.97 -24.19
N SER A 72 4.45 17.45 -23.06
CA SER A 72 3.24 17.95 -22.42
C SER A 72 3.50 19.29 -21.71
N ASN A 73 2.56 20.22 -21.89
CA ASN A 73 2.52 21.45 -21.11
C ASN A 73 2.15 21.20 -19.64
N VAL A 74 1.62 20.01 -19.31
CA VAL A 74 1.30 19.59 -17.94
C VAL A 74 2.53 18.90 -17.33
N PRO A 75 3.16 19.45 -16.26
CA PRO A 75 4.41 18.93 -15.71
C PRO A 75 4.36 17.43 -15.34
N CYS A 76 3.33 16.95 -14.64
CA CYS A 76 3.28 15.52 -14.27
C CYS A 76 3.10 14.59 -15.48
N MET A 77 2.48 15.06 -16.56
CA MET A 77 2.40 14.25 -17.77
C MET A 77 3.77 14.07 -18.42
N ARG A 78 4.75 14.98 -18.21
CA ARG A 78 6.11 14.83 -18.75
C ARG A 78 6.87 13.68 -18.10
N GLU A 79 6.59 13.41 -16.83
CA GLU A 79 7.23 12.34 -16.04
C GLU A 79 6.43 11.04 -16.02
N GLY A 80 5.18 11.08 -16.49
CA GLY A 80 4.26 9.95 -16.42
C GLY A 80 3.40 9.97 -15.16
N LEU A 81 2.23 9.35 -15.24
CA LEU A 81 1.30 9.22 -14.12
C LEU A 81 1.80 8.14 -13.17
N ARG A 82 1.84 8.45 -11.87
CA ARG A 82 2.22 7.50 -10.83
C ARG A 82 0.96 6.86 -10.25
N LEU A 83 0.92 5.54 -10.25
CA LEU A 83 -0.09 4.75 -9.57
C LEU A 83 0.46 4.32 -8.21
N VAL A 84 -0.30 4.49 -7.14
CA VAL A 84 0.02 3.96 -5.81
C VAL A 84 -0.97 2.86 -5.48
N VAL A 85 -0.47 1.70 -5.06
CA VAL A 85 -1.27 0.52 -4.71
C VAL A 85 -1.11 0.26 -3.22
N ALA A 86 -2.23 0.30 -2.49
CA ALA A 86 -2.30 -0.05 -1.07
C ALA A 86 -3.29 -1.20 -0.92
N LEU A 87 -2.82 -2.32 -0.37
CA LEU A 87 -3.62 -3.51 -0.09
C LEU A 87 -3.72 -3.69 1.42
N ALA A 88 -4.93 -3.98 1.88
CA ALA A 88 -5.20 -4.25 3.28
C ALA A 88 -6.26 -5.34 3.36
N LYS A 89 -6.08 -6.29 4.26
CA LYS A 89 -7.02 -7.38 4.51
C LYS A 89 -8.34 -6.86 5.05
N ASN A 90 -8.27 -5.82 5.88
CA ASN A 90 -9.41 -5.13 6.46
C ASN A 90 -9.54 -3.73 5.85
N LYS A 91 -10.78 -3.21 5.80
CA LYS A 91 -11.04 -1.86 5.32
C LYS A 91 -10.22 -0.86 6.13
N ILE A 92 -9.38 -0.08 5.45
CA ILE A 92 -8.70 1.08 6.03
C ILE A 92 -9.77 2.15 6.33
N GLY A 93 -9.72 2.73 7.54
CA GLY A 93 -10.61 3.84 7.90
C GLY A 93 -10.59 4.93 6.82
N ARG A 94 -11.76 5.34 6.32
CA ARG A 94 -11.85 6.36 5.27
C ARG A 94 -11.71 7.74 5.92
N GLU A 95 -10.84 8.58 5.39
CA GLU A 95 -10.95 10.03 5.60
C GLU A 95 -11.99 10.56 4.61
N ASP A 96 -13.08 11.11 5.12
CA ASP A 96 -14.17 11.68 4.35
C ASP A 96 -13.75 13.05 3.81
N GLY A 97 -12.76 13.10 2.91
CA GLY A 97 -12.10 14.37 2.59
C GLY A 97 -11.50 14.53 1.19
N TRP A 98 -11.55 13.52 0.32
CA TRP A 98 -10.98 13.67 -1.03
C TRP A 98 -11.84 14.60 -1.90
N ASN A 99 -11.56 15.91 -1.84
CA ASN A 99 -11.94 16.83 -2.91
C ASN A 99 -10.96 16.53 -4.06
N GLY A 100 -11.48 15.98 -5.16
CA GLY A 100 -10.66 15.60 -6.30
C GLY A 100 -10.06 16.81 -6.98
N THR A 101 -8.95 17.33 -6.45
CA THR A 101 -8.03 18.17 -7.20
C THR A 101 -7.00 17.23 -7.82
N THR A 102 -6.80 17.30 -9.14
CA THR A 102 -5.69 16.61 -9.80
C THR A 102 -4.39 17.26 -9.34
N VAL A 103 -3.83 16.74 -8.24
CA VAL A 103 -2.52 17.15 -7.77
C VAL A 103 -1.49 16.31 -8.51
N CYS A 104 -0.64 16.97 -9.29
CA CYS A 104 0.58 16.36 -9.79
C CYS A 104 1.50 16.10 -8.59
N PHE A 105 1.66 14.85 -8.16
CA PHE A 105 2.65 14.43 -7.15
C PHE A 105 4.00 14.11 -7.79
#